data_AF-A0A6V8P158-F1
#
_entry.id   AF-A0A6V8P158-F1
#
_cell.length_a   1.000
_cell.length_b   1.000
_cell.length_c   1.000
_cell.angle_alpha   90.00
_cell.angle_beta   90.00
_cell.angle_gamma   90.00
#
_symmetry.space_group_name_H-M   'P 1'
#
loop_
_entity.id
_entity.type
_entity.pdbx_description
1 polymer ?
#
loop_
_entity_poly.entity_id
_entity_poly.type
_entity_poly.pdbx_seq_one_letter_code
_entity_poly.pdbx_strand_id
1 'polypeptide(L)'
;MRQPNHKKFLWGTGTASHQVEGGNFYNDWWEWEKFGKIKTGDSSHPACDHYNRYKEEYSLIKFLNNNAYRFSIEGSRIEKREGNWSFSTPPLFLS
;
A
#
# COMPACT_ATOMS: atom_id res chain seq x y z
N MET A 1 4.92 -18.91 14.17
CA MET A 1 3.82 -19.79 13.69
C MET A 1 4.44 -21.05 13.11
N ARG A 2 4.14 -22.24 13.65
CA ARG A 2 4.64 -23.50 13.07
C ARG A 2 3.66 -23.89 11.96
N GLN A 3 4.07 -23.80 10.70
CA GLN A 3 3.17 -24.10 9.58
C GLN A 3 2.83 -25.61 9.58
N PRO A 4 1.55 -26.01 9.62
CA PRO A 4 1.18 -27.39 9.33
C PRO A 4 1.61 -27.70 7.90
N ASN A 5 2.02 -28.95 7.66
CA ASN A 5 2.68 -29.44 6.45
C ASN A 5 1.81 -29.43 5.16
N HIS A 6 1.13 -28.33 4.86
CA HIS A 6 0.34 -28.16 3.65
C HIS A 6 1.07 -27.20 2.71
N LYS A 7 2.02 -27.74 1.92
CA LYS A 7 2.86 -26.98 0.95
C LYS A 7 2.10 -26.12 -0.08
N LYS A 8 0.76 -26.15 -0.06
CA LYS A 8 -0.14 -25.39 -0.96
C LYS A 8 -0.96 -24.31 -0.23
N PHE A 9 -1.01 -24.31 1.10
CA PHE A 9 -1.84 -23.35 1.84
C PHE A 9 -1.08 -22.03 2.02
N LEU A 10 -1.72 -20.92 1.62
CA LEU A 10 -1.14 -19.59 1.71
C LEU A 10 -1.50 -18.93 3.04
N TRP A 11 -0.49 -18.56 3.81
CA TRP A 11 -0.57 -17.72 5.01
C TRP A 11 0.15 -16.40 4.72
N GLY A 12 -0.62 -15.32 4.76
CA GLY A 12 -0.12 -14.02 4.37
C GLY A 12 -0.88 -12.88 4.99
N THR A 13 -0.45 -11.67 4.65
CA THR A 13 -1.09 -10.42 5.04
C THR A 13 -1.62 -9.69 3.83
N GLY A 14 -2.56 -8.78 4.07
CA GLY A 14 -3.20 -7.96 3.04
C GLY A 14 -3.17 -6.48 3.41
N THR A 15 -2.80 -5.62 2.48
CA THR A 15 -2.86 -4.15 2.62
C THR A 15 -3.64 -3.52 1.47
N ALA A 16 -4.07 -2.27 1.68
CA ALA A 16 -4.61 -1.42 0.62
C ALA A 16 -3.80 -0.13 0.55
N SER A 17 -3.45 0.30 -0.67
CA SER A 17 -2.58 1.45 -0.95
C SER A 17 -2.98 2.70 -0.16
N HIS A 18 -4.26 3.06 -0.21
CA HIS A 18 -4.79 4.24 0.48
C HIS A 18 -4.58 4.19 2.00
N GLN A 19 -4.57 3.00 2.60
CA GLN A 19 -4.48 2.83 4.05
C GLN A 19 -3.03 2.85 4.58
N VAL A 20 -2.04 2.49 3.76
CA VAL A 20 -0.66 2.29 4.24
C VAL A 20 0.37 3.17 3.56
N GLU A 21 0.17 3.57 2.30
CA GLU A 21 1.20 4.27 1.52
C GLU A 21 1.42 5.73 1.94
N GLY A 22 0.33 6.48 2.12
CA GLY A 22 0.36 7.94 2.24
C GLY A 22 0.68 8.66 0.92
N GLY A 23 0.41 9.97 0.85
CA GLY A 23 0.73 10.78 -0.35
C GLY A 23 -0.17 10.50 -1.56
N ASN A 24 -1.35 10.00 -1.30
CA ASN A 24 -2.41 9.53 -2.19
C ASN A 24 -3.41 10.67 -2.52
N PHE A 25 -2.88 11.86 -2.81
CA PHE A 25 -3.64 13.12 -2.86
C PHE A 25 -4.59 13.30 -4.07
N TYR A 26 -4.66 12.31 -4.95
CA TYR A 26 -5.36 12.41 -6.24
C TYR A 26 -6.49 11.38 -6.40
N ASN A 27 -6.90 10.70 -5.32
CA ASN A 27 -8.03 9.77 -5.34
C ASN A 27 -9.24 10.34 -4.59
N ASP A 28 -10.42 9.78 -4.88
CA ASP A 28 -11.69 10.22 -4.32
C ASP A 28 -11.74 10.10 -2.79
N TRP A 29 -11.04 9.11 -2.22
CA TRP A 29 -11.00 8.91 -0.77
C TRP A 29 -10.28 10.04 -0.03
N TRP A 30 -9.20 10.58 -0.62
CA TRP A 30 -8.48 11.73 -0.08
C TRP A 30 -9.33 13.01 -0.12
N GLU A 31 -10.18 13.16 -1.13
CA GLU A 31 -11.14 14.26 -1.15
C GLU A 31 -12.27 14.01 -0.14
N TRP A 32 -12.77 12.78 -0.06
CA TRP A 32 -13.85 12.39 0.83
C TRP A 32 -13.54 12.64 2.31
N GLU A 33 -12.33 12.32 2.75
CA GLU A 33 -11.91 12.53 4.15
C GLU A 33 -11.93 14.00 4.57
N LYS A 34 -11.66 14.93 3.64
CA LYS A 34 -11.65 16.38 3.91
C LYS A 34 -13.04 16.94 4.23
N PHE A 35 -14.11 16.22 3.89
CA PHE A 35 -15.47 16.61 4.25
C PHE A 35 -15.83 16.31 5.72
N GLY A 36 -14.85 15.98 6.57
CA GLY A 36 -15.05 15.73 8.00
C GLY A 36 -15.85 14.45 8.28
N LYS A 37 -15.77 13.48 7.36
CA LYS A 37 -16.52 12.20 7.45
C LYS A 37 -15.82 11.15 8.32
N ILE A 38 -14.54 11.35 8.62
CA ILE A 38 -13.76 10.45 9.47
C ILE A 38 -14.05 10.76 10.94
N LYS A 39 -14.44 9.72 11.70
CA LYS A 39 -14.83 9.84 13.12
C LYS A 39 -13.77 10.52 13.99
N THR A 40 -12.51 10.25 13.73
CA THR A 40 -11.35 10.78 14.46
C THR A 40 -10.80 12.07 13.86
N GLY A 41 -11.26 12.47 12.66
CA GLY A 41 -10.68 13.58 11.91
C GLY A 41 -9.28 13.29 11.33
N ASP A 42 -8.82 12.03 11.38
CA ASP A 42 -7.55 11.62 10.79
C ASP A 42 -7.56 11.75 9.25
N SER A 43 -6.39 11.69 8.65
CA SER A 43 -6.19 11.70 7.20
C SER A 43 -5.30 10.55 6.75
N SER A 44 -5.40 10.14 5.49
CA SER A 44 -4.58 9.07 4.92
C SER A 44 -3.11 9.44 4.72
N HIS A 45 -2.72 10.69 5.00
CA HIS A 45 -1.32 11.13 4.95
C HIS A 45 -0.79 11.44 6.35
N PRO A 46 0.38 10.89 6.75
CA PRO A 46 1.29 10.02 5.98
C PRO A 46 0.93 8.52 6.02
N ALA A 47 -0.14 8.12 6.70
CA ALA A 47 -0.45 6.72 6.99
C ALA A 47 0.74 5.99 7.66
N CYS A 48 1.13 4.81 7.14
CA CYS A 48 2.31 4.07 7.61
C CYS A 48 3.60 4.43 6.85
N ASP A 49 3.53 5.36 5.90
CA ASP A 49 4.63 5.72 4.99
C ASP A 49 5.17 4.51 4.20
N HIS A 50 4.30 3.56 3.86
CA HIS A 50 4.69 2.34 3.13
C HIS A 50 5.35 2.66 1.79
N TYR A 51 4.97 3.76 1.13
CA TYR A 51 5.53 4.16 -0.16
C TYR A 51 7.05 4.34 -0.09
N ASN A 52 7.56 4.94 0.99
CA ASN A 52 8.99 5.15 1.18
C ASN A 52 9.67 3.98 1.92
N ARG A 53 8.91 3.26 2.77
CA ARG A 53 9.45 2.25 3.69
C ARG A 53 9.12 0.80 3.30
N TYR A 54 8.65 0.55 2.07
CA TYR A 54 8.22 -0.78 1.64
C TYR A 54 9.29 -1.88 1.87
N LYS A 55 10.59 -1.55 1.73
CA LYS A 55 11.70 -2.48 1.96
C LYS A 55 11.74 -3.01 3.40
N GLU A 56 11.45 -2.16 4.37
CA GLU A 56 11.35 -2.53 5.79
C GLU A 56 10.13 -3.43 6.02
N GLU A 57 8.99 -3.10 5.39
CA GLU A 57 7.78 -3.90 5.52
C GLU A 57 7.94 -5.30 4.91
N TYR A 58 8.54 -5.42 3.72
CA TYR A 58 8.85 -6.74 3.13
C TYR A 58 9.81 -7.56 3.99
N SER A 59 10.77 -6.90 4.64
CA SER A 59 11.67 -7.58 5.58
C SER A 59 10.90 -8.12 6.78
N LEU A 60 9.93 -7.38 7.31
CA LEU A 60 9.07 -7.82 8.40
C LEU A 60 8.12 -8.95 7.98
N ILE A 61 7.48 -8.86 6.81
CA ILE A 61 6.61 -9.90 6.24
C ILE A 61 7.38 -11.23 6.13
N LYS A 62 8.62 -11.17 5.65
CA LYS A 62 9.51 -12.34 5.57
C LYS A 62 9.88 -12.86 6.96
N PHE A 63 10.24 -11.98 7.89
CA PHE A 63 10.56 -12.35 9.27
C PHE A 63 9.39 -13.07 9.98
N LEU A 64 8.16 -12.66 9.69
CA LEU A 64 6.93 -13.29 10.21
C LEU A 64 6.60 -14.63 9.55
N ASN A 65 7.38 -15.08 8.56
CA ASN A 65 7.19 -16.30 7.78
C ASN A 65 5.89 -16.31 6.96
N ASN A 66 5.44 -15.15 6.47
CA ASN A 66 4.38 -15.08 5.48
C ASN A 66 4.87 -15.67 4.15
N ASN A 67 4.05 -16.51 3.53
CA ASN A 67 4.32 -17.07 2.19
C ASN A 67 3.45 -16.43 1.10
N ALA A 68 2.62 -15.46 1.46
CA ALA A 68 1.84 -14.62 0.55
C ALA A 68 1.75 -13.18 1.08
N TYR A 69 1.69 -12.21 0.18
CA TYR A 69 1.38 -10.82 0.50
C TYR A 69 0.46 -10.27 -0.59
N ARG A 70 -0.71 -9.80 -0.20
CA ARG A 70 -1.66 -9.12 -1.07
C ARG A 70 -1.55 -7.62 -0.82
N PHE A 71 -1.38 -6.84 -1.87
CA PHE A 71 -1.46 -5.39 -1.81
C PHE A 71 -2.33 -4.87 -2.95
N SER A 72 -2.89 -3.67 -2.81
CA SER A 72 -3.53 -2.95 -3.92
C SER A 72 -2.57 -1.90 -4.47
N ILE A 73 -2.78 -1.56 -5.74
CA ILE A 73 -2.04 -0.51 -6.42
C ILE A 73 -2.84 0.78 -6.30
N GLU A 74 -2.18 1.90 -5.98
CA GLU A 74 -2.82 3.21 -5.99
C GLU A 74 -3.09 3.66 -7.43
N GLY A 75 -4.35 3.56 -7.86
CA GLY A 75 -4.77 3.94 -9.22
C GLY A 75 -4.37 5.37 -9.57
N SER A 76 -4.54 6.31 -8.64
CA SER A 76 -4.19 7.72 -8.86
C SER A 76 -2.68 7.98 -8.95
N ARG A 77 -1.82 6.98 -8.71
CA ARG A 77 -0.39 7.10 -9.04
C ARG A 77 -0.09 6.72 -10.48
N ILE A 78 -0.85 5.77 -11.03
CA ILE A 78 -0.70 5.30 -12.40
C ILE A 78 -1.38 6.27 -13.37
N GLU A 79 -2.61 6.67 -13.08
CA GLU A 79 -3.40 7.55 -13.93
C GLU A 79 -4.11 8.57 -13.04
N LYS A 80 -3.52 9.76 -12.91
CA LYS A 80 -4.07 10.84 -12.05
C LYS A 80 -5.34 11.45 -12.63
N ARG A 81 -5.45 11.44 -13.95
CA ARG A 81 -6.54 11.98 -14.75
C ARG A 81 -6.66 11.09 -15.99
N GLU A 82 -7.87 10.95 -16.50
CA GLU A 82 -8.14 10.15 -17.69
C GLU A 82 -7.19 10.51 -18.85
N GLY A 83 -6.53 9.49 -19.40
CA GLY A 83 -5.54 9.61 -20.47
C GLY A 83 -4.15 10.06 -20.02
N ASN A 84 -3.94 10.43 -18.75
CA ASN A 84 -2.65 10.87 -18.22
C ASN A 84 -1.93 9.74 -17.45
N TRP A 85 -1.27 8.87 -18.20
CA TRP A 85 -0.49 7.76 -17.67
C TRP A 85 0.87 8.24 -17.14
N SER A 86 1.16 7.88 -15.90
CA SER A 86 2.47 8.03 -15.27
C SER A 86 3.32 6.81 -15.56
N PHE A 87 4.38 7.01 -16.34
CA PHE A 87 5.39 5.98 -16.63
C PHE A 87 6.64 6.13 -15.75
N SER A 88 6.59 7.01 -14.73
CA SER A 88 7.75 7.22 -13.88
C SER A 88 8.15 5.91 -13.21
N THR A 89 9.33 5.41 -13.55
CA THR A 89 9.97 4.34 -12.80
C THR A 89 10.10 4.79 -11.35
N PRO A 90 9.67 3.98 -10.35
CA PRO A 90 10.04 4.25 -8.97
C PRO A 90 11.55 4.46 -8.91
N PRO A 91 12.07 5.44 -8.14
CA PRO A 91 13.49 5.85 -8.16
C PRO A 91 14.50 4.74 -7.80
N LEU A 92 14.06 3.50 -7.62
CA LEU A 92 14.81 2.37 -7.07
C LEU A 92 15.06 1.23 -8.07
N PHE A 93 14.71 1.37 -9.35
CA PHE A 93 15.02 0.36 -10.39
C PHE A 93 16.30 0.68 -11.20
N LEU A 94 17.13 1.62 -10.74
CA LEU A 94 18.39 2.02 -11.38
C LEU A 94 19.66 1.73 -10.53
N SER A 95 19.61 0.76 -9.63
CA SER A 95 20.81 0.30 -8.88
C SER A 95 20.98 -1.20 -8.95
#